data_AF-A0ABD1K925-F1
#
_entry.id   AF-A0ABD1K925-F1
#
_cell.length_a   1.000
_cell.length_b   1.000
_cell.length_c   1.000
_cell.angle_alpha   90.00
_cell.angle_beta   90.00
_cell.angle_gamma   90.00
#
_symmetry.space_group_name_H-M   'P 1'
#
loop_
_entity.id
_entity.type
_entity.pdbx_description
1 polymer ?
#
loop_
_entity_poly.entity_id
_entity_poly.type
_entity_poly.pdbx_seq_one_letter_code
_entity_poly.pdbx_strand_id
1 'polypeptide(L)'
;MDAGKGRGRRGKGRGTEESAVVLPHPSEAETSKKQQVAVSPGVEKVALLQENVKMLQKDKEFLQQQMARMTSGSRQCPWKVKTADLQVSTDDGMTLDTSSVETDISSHSETPKKEWGRIRTKSVRGVRQRYKQALHQFNKGGSMKKAFQKVGVDRNTISRTAPIAELAIAAPEAFRTLAPWDAKREKLSCFTERCKAAISVEIKEKIGLMKSTGELLPISY
;
A
#
# COMPACT_ATOMS: atom_id res chain seq x y z
N MET A 1 -11.41 -65.59 -19.44
CA MET A 1 -12.88 -65.56 -19.54
C MET A 1 -13.22 -64.14 -19.97
N ASP A 2 -13.35 -63.90 -21.26
CA ASP A 2 -14.62 -63.87 -22.04
C ASP A 2 -14.84 -62.40 -22.46
N ALA A 3 -14.48 -62.00 -23.68
CA ALA A 3 -15.27 -62.01 -24.93
C ALA A 3 -16.45 -61.01 -24.96
N GLY A 4 -16.55 -60.25 -26.06
CA GLY A 4 -17.70 -59.38 -26.40
C GLY A 4 -17.24 -58.09 -27.08
N LYS A 5 -16.95 -58.00 -28.39
CA LYS A 5 -17.75 -58.26 -29.62
C LYS A 5 -18.81 -57.18 -29.90
N GLY A 6 -18.67 -56.50 -31.05
CA GLY A 6 -19.75 -55.73 -31.70
C GLY A 6 -19.26 -54.49 -32.46
N ARG A 7 -18.82 -54.64 -33.74
CA ARG A 7 -19.55 -54.28 -34.98
C ARG A 7 -19.79 -52.76 -35.12
N GLY A 8 -19.08 -52.03 -35.99
CA GLY A 8 -19.26 -51.98 -37.46
C GLY A 8 -20.22 -50.82 -37.81
N ARG A 9 -20.13 -50.04 -38.90
CA ARG A 9 -19.42 -50.07 -40.18
C ARG A 9 -19.60 -48.69 -40.86
N ARG A 10 -18.66 -48.32 -41.74
CA ARG A 10 -18.75 -47.56 -43.03
C ARG A 10 -19.56 -46.25 -43.06
N GLY A 11 -18.97 -45.10 -43.42
CA GLY A 11 -18.46 -44.73 -44.77
C GLY A 11 -19.49 -43.80 -45.46
N LYS A 12 -19.24 -42.89 -46.40
CA LYS A 12 -18.11 -42.44 -47.23
C LYS A 12 -18.65 -41.29 -48.14
N GLY A 13 -17.79 -40.37 -48.61
CA GLY A 13 -18.02 -39.44 -49.75
C GLY A 13 -18.36 -38.00 -49.32
N ARG A 14 -17.64 -36.90 -49.62
CA ARG A 14 -16.75 -36.40 -50.69
C ARG A 14 -17.41 -36.04 -52.05
N GLY A 15 -17.20 -34.79 -52.47
CA GLY A 15 -17.38 -34.16 -53.80
C GLY A 15 -18.14 -32.82 -53.66
N THR A 16 -17.64 -31.59 -53.86
CA THR A 16 -16.82 -30.84 -54.85
C THR A 16 -17.48 -30.56 -56.21
N GLU A 17 -17.81 -29.28 -56.45
CA GLU A 17 -17.83 -28.52 -57.73
C GLU A 17 -18.32 -27.08 -57.40
N GLU A 18 -17.57 -25.99 -57.52
CA GLU A 18 -16.98 -25.26 -58.67
C GLU A 18 -18.00 -24.55 -59.58
N SER A 19 -18.04 -23.21 -59.53
CA SER A 19 -18.02 -22.33 -60.72
C SER A 19 -18.15 -20.86 -60.36
N ALA A 20 -17.12 -20.10 -60.69
CA ALA A 20 -17.17 -18.65 -60.90
C ALA A 20 -17.54 -18.36 -62.35
N VAL A 21 -18.16 -17.21 -62.66
CA VAL A 21 -18.02 -16.46 -63.92
C VAL A 21 -18.84 -15.15 -63.87
N VAL A 22 -18.11 -14.03 -64.00
CA VAL A 22 -18.38 -12.85 -64.84
C VAL A 22 -19.37 -11.75 -64.38
N LEU A 23 -18.80 -10.55 -64.21
CA LEU A 23 -19.43 -9.23 -64.30
C LEU A 23 -19.88 -8.93 -65.74
N PRO A 24 -20.99 -8.19 -65.94
CA PRO A 24 -20.79 -6.79 -66.35
C PRO A 24 -21.81 -5.81 -65.74
N HIS A 25 -21.34 -4.57 -65.47
CA HIS A 25 -22.18 -3.36 -65.41
C HIS A 25 -22.61 -2.99 -66.86
N PRO A 26 -23.77 -2.35 -67.14
CA PRO A 26 -24.06 -0.99 -66.63
C PRO A 26 -25.56 -0.63 -66.46
N SER A 27 -25.77 0.64 -66.07
CA SER A 27 -26.93 1.49 -66.36
C SER A 27 -27.90 1.75 -65.21
N GLU A 28 -27.96 3.05 -64.90
CA GLU A 28 -28.87 3.73 -64.00
C GLU A 28 -30.35 3.50 -64.37
N ALA A 29 -31.18 3.29 -63.35
CA ALA A 29 -32.57 3.72 -63.34
C ALA A 29 -33.06 3.68 -61.88
N GLU A 30 -33.14 4.85 -61.26
CA GLU A 30 -33.94 5.06 -60.06
C GLU A 30 -35.37 4.57 -60.30
N THR A 31 -35.95 3.85 -59.35
CA THR A 31 -37.37 4.04 -59.00
C THR A 31 -37.63 3.52 -57.59
N SER A 32 -37.81 4.48 -56.69
CA SER A 32 -38.48 4.43 -55.39
C SER A 32 -39.30 3.16 -55.10
N LYS A 33 -38.77 2.31 -54.22
CA LYS A 33 -39.59 1.51 -53.30
C LYS A 33 -39.30 1.98 -51.88
N LYS A 34 -40.34 2.58 -51.29
CA LYS A 34 -40.42 3.02 -49.91
C LYS A 34 -40.19 1.82 -48.98
N GLN A 35 -38.95 1.58 -48.59
CA GLN A 35 -38.61 0.72 -47.48
C GLN A 35 -38.96 1.50 -46.21
N GLN A 36 -40.17 1.29 -45.67
CA GLN A 36 -40.39 1.58 -44.25
C GLN A 36 -39.45 0.63 -43.48
N VAL A 37 -38.29 1.15 -43.10
CA VAL A 37 -37.45 0.53 -42.10
C VAL A 37 -38.24 0.61 -40.81
N ALA A 38 -38.87 -0.50 -40.41
CA ALA A 38 -39.25 -0.69 -39.02
C ALA A 38 -37.95 -0.67 -38.22
N VAL A 39 -37.56 0.51 -37.73
CA VAL A 39 -36.45 0.66 -36.81
C VAL A 39 -36.82 -0.18 -35.60
N SER A 40 -36.14 -1.31 -35.47
CA SER A 40 -36.44 -2.30 -34.45
C SER A 40 -36.30 -1.62 -33.08
N PRO A 41 -37.18 -1.90 -32.10
CA PRO A 41 -37.11 -1.28 -30.77
C PRO A 41 -35.78 -1.50 -30.03
N GLY A 42 -34.92 -2.38 -30.55
CA GLY A 42 -33.54 -2.55 -30.11
C GLY A 42 -32.57 -1.42 -30.51
N VAL A 43 -32.76 -0.74 -31.65
CA VAL A 43 -31.83 0.31 -32.11
C VAL A 43 -31.96 1.58 -31.27
N GLU A 44 -33.19 1.95 -30.92
CA GLU A 44 -33.49 3.07 -30.03
C GLU A 44 -32.99 2.81 -28.60
N LYS A 45 -33.14 1.58 -28.10
CA LYS A 45 -32.57 1.16 -26.82
C LYS A 45 -31.04 1.19 -26.83
N VAL A 46 -30.40 0.81 -27.94
CA VAL A 46 -28.94 0.91 -28.09
C VAL A 46 -28.48 2.38 -28.07
N ALA A 47 -29.21 3.28 -28.74
CA ALA A 47 -28.91 4.71 -28.71
C ALA A 47 -29.05 5.30 -27.30
N LEU A 48 -30.13 4.98 -26.59
CA LEU A 48 -30.36 5.39 -25.20
C LEU A 48 -29.27 4.85 -24.25
N LEU A 49 -28.86 3.60 -24.43
CA LEU A 49 -27.77 3.02 -23.65
C LEU A 49 -26.43 3.70 -23.94
N GLN A 50 -26.15 4.06 -25.19
CA GLN A 50 -24.94 4.81 -25.55
C GLN A 50 -24.92 6.21 -24.94
N GLU A 51 -26.07 6.90 -24.92
CA GLU A 51 -26.19 8.21 -24.27
C GLU A 51 -26.00 8.12 -22.75
N ASN A 52 -26.61 7.13 -22.11
CA ASN A 52 -26.43 6.87 -20.69
C ASN A 52 -24.98 6.53 -20.34
N VAL A 53 -24.31 5.70 -21.14
CA VAL A 53 -22.88 5.41 -20.96
C VAL A 53 -22.07 6.71 -21.05
N LYS A 54 -22.37 7.60 -22.00
CA LYS A 54 -21.68 8.89 -22.15
C LYS A 54 -21.90 9.80 -20.94
N MET A 55 -23.11 9.85 -20.38
CA MET A 55 -23.38 10.60 -19.15
C MET A 55 -22.65 10.01 -17.95
N LEU A 56 -22.70 8.68 -17.77
CA LEU A 56 -21.99 7.99 -16.69
C LEU A 56 -20.48 8.15 -16.80
N GLN A 57 -19.93 8.22 -18.01
CA GLN A 57 -18.52 8.50 -18.24
C GLN A 57 -18.14 9.90 -17.74
N LYS A 58 -18.97 10.91 -18.04
CA LYS A 58 -18.78 12.28 -17.55
C LYS A 58 -18.88 12.36 -16.03
N ASP A 59 -19.87 11.69 -15.43
CA ASP A 59 -20.02 11.66 -13.98
C ASP A 59 -18.83 10.97 -13.30
N LYS A 60 -18.34 9.87 -13.88
CA LYS A 60 -17.11 9.21 -13.43
C LYS A 60 -15.92 10.16 -13.47
N GLU A 61 -15.72 10.87 -14.58
CA GLU A 61 -14.63 11.84 -14.73
C GLU A 61 -14.78 13.02 -13.74
N PHE A 62 -15.99 13.54 -13.57
CA PHE A 62 -16.29 14.59 -12.60
C PHE A 62 -15.99 14.13 -11.17
N LEU A 63 -16.45 12.94 -10.78
CA LEU A 63 -16.18 12.36 -9.46
C LEU A 63 -14.69 12.09 -9.28
N GLN A 64 -14.00 11.56 -10.30
CA GLN A 64 -12.55 11.40 -10.26
C GLN A 64 -11.83 12.74 -10.11
N GLN A 65 -12.32 13.80 -10.74
CA GLN A 65 -11.76 15.14 -10.63
C GLN A 65 -12.03 15.76 -9.25
N GLN A 66 -13.23 15.58 -8.67
CA GLN A 66 -13.52 15.99 -7.29
C GLN A 66 -12.64 15.22 -6.31
N MET A 67 -12.52 13.90 -6.47
CA MET A 67 -11.62 13.06 -5.68
C MET A 67 -10.17 13.49 -5.84
N ALA A 68 -9.72 13.83 -7.05
CA ALA A 68 -8.36 14.33 -7.29
C ALA A 68 -8.12 15.69 -6.61
N ARG A 69 -9.10 16.61 -6.61
CA ARG A 69 -9.04 17.91 -5.91
C ARG A 69 -9.06 17.76 -4.39
N MET A 70 -9.77 16.77 -3.87
CA MET A 70 -9.81 16.47 -2.43
C MET A 70 -8.57 15.71 -1.96
N THR A 71 -8.02 14.82 -2.80
CA THR A 71 -6.83 14.03 -2.50
C THR A 71 -5.52 14.73 -2.85
N SER A 72 -5.52 15.78 -3.69
CA SER A 72 -4.35 16.66 -3.88
C SER A 72 -4.02 17.45 -2.61
N GLY A 73 -5.00 17.68 -1.74
CA GLY A 73 -4.80 18.16 -0.37
C GLY A 73 -4.34 17.09 0.63
N SER A 74 -4.46 15.81 0.28
CA SER A 74 -3.89 14.68 1.03
C SER A 74 -2.40 14.61 0.74
N ARG A 75 -1.66 15.52 1.41
CA ARG A 75 -0.20 15.70 1.42
C ARG A 75 0.52 14.42 0.96
N GLN A 76 0.80 14.31 -0.34
CA GLN A 76 1.61 13.21 -0.84
C GLN A 76 2.96 13.29 -0.14
N CYS A 77 3.36 12.19 0.47
CA CYS A 77 4.70 12.05 1.01
C CYS A 77 5.66 11.89 -0.19
N PRO A 78 6.62 12.81 -0.41
CA PRO A 78 7.40 12.89 -1.65
C PRO A 78 8.29 11.68 -1.97
N TRP A 79 8.40 10.71 -1.06
CA TRP A 79 9.30 9.56 -1.21
C TRP A 79 8.88 8.55 -2.27
N LYS A 80 7.70 8.71 -2.89
CA LYS A 80 7.25 7.86 -4.00
C LYS A 80 7.78 8.30 -5.37
N VAL A 81 8.71 9.26 -5.42
CA VAL A 81 9.39 9.68 -6.65
C VAL A 81 10.58 8.75 -6.93
N LYS A 82 10.62 8.26 -8.16
CA LYS A 82 11.62 7.35 -8.73
C LYS A 82 13.03 7.86 -8.45
N THR A 83 13.91 6.92 -8.11
CA THR A 83 15.36 7.07 -8.01
C THR A 83 15.94 7.75 -9.26
N ALA A 84 16.45 8.96 -9.06
CA ALA A 84 17.46 9.57 -9.91
C ALA A 84 18.61 9.98 -8.98
N ASP A 85 19.81 9.63 -9.41
CA ASP A 85 21.10 9.60 -8.70
C ASP A 85 21.36 10.76 -7.73
N LEU A 86 21.71 10.40 -6.50
CA LEU A 86 22.48 11.26 -5.60
C LEU A 86 23.89 10.72 -5.53
N GLN A 87 24.78 11.39 -6.27
CA GLN A 87 26.21 11.23 -6.17
C GLN A 87 26.65 11.52 -4.72
N VAL A 88 27.32 10.55 -4.12
CA VAL A 88 28.00 10.68 -2.84
C VAL A 88 29.24 11.54 -3.04
N SER A 89 29.30 12.67 -2.35
CA SER A 89 30.54 13.46 -2.20
C SER A 89 31.14 13.09 -0.84
N THR A 90 32.38 12.62 -0.89
CA THR A 90 33.23 12.30 0.25
C THR A 90 34.26 13.43 0.40
N ASP A 91 34.26 14.10 1.54
CA ASP A 91 35.35 14.88 2.14
C ASP A 91 35.03 14.98 3.66
N ASP A 92 35.80 14.36 4.56
CA ASP A 92 37.11 14.71 5.15
C ASP A 92 36.97 15.31 6.57
N GLY A 93 37.62 14.63 7.53
CA GLY A 93 38.18 15.18 8.76
C GLY A 93 37.22 15.58 9.89
N MET A 94 37.41 15.01 11.08
CA MET A 94 38.15 15.70 12.16
C MET A 94 38.21 14.85 13.45
N THR A 95 39.45 14.54 13.81
CA THR A 95 40.10 14.56 15.15
C THR A 95 39.51 13.80 16.35
N LEU A 96 40.33 12.85 16.79
CA LEU A 96 40.38 12.24 18.11
C LEU A 96 40.79 13.31 19.14
N ASP A 97 40.15 13.35 20.31
CA ASP A 97 40.84 13.79 21.52
C ASP A 97 40.47 12.89 22.69
N THR A 98 41.53 12.42 23.33
CA THR A 98 41.57 11.53 24.48
C THR A 98 41.93 12.40 25.67
N SER A 99 41.13 12.36 26.73
CA SER A 99 41.65 12.60 28.07
C SER A 99 40.80 11.84 29.10
N SER A 100 41.45 10.89 29.75
CA SER A 100 40.97 10.16 30.92
C SER A 100 40.78 11.09 32.11
N VAL A 101 39.74 10.86 32.91
CA VAL A 101 39.85 10.86 34.37
C VAL A 101 38.86 9.83 34.93
N GLU A 102 39.40 8.87 35.69
CA GLU A 102 38.65 7.92 36.50
C GLU A 102 38.08 8.63 37.73
N THR A 103 36.85 8.28 38.12
CA THR A 103 36.46 8.32 39.53
C THR A 103 35.29 7.36 39.76
N ASP A 104 35.61 6.34 40.55
CA ASP A 104 34.71 5.34 41.08
C ASP A 104 33.81 5.98 42.15
N ILE A 105 32.48 6.00 41.92
CA ILE A 105 31.50 6.21 42.98
C ILE A 105 30.28 5.32 42.72
N SER A 106 30.29 4.17 43.40
CA SER A 106 29.11 3.37 43.71
C SER A 106 28.05 4.24 44.39
N SER A 107 26.85 4.38 43.79
CA SER A 107 25.66 4.90 44.49
C SER A 107 24.39 4.65 43.66
N HIS A 108 23.44 3.95 44.29
CA HIS A 108 22.05 3.81 43.86
C HIS A 108 21.46 5.14 43.40
N SER A 109 21.08 5.26 42.13
CA SER A 109 20.21 6.36 41.69
C SER A 109 18.91 5.77 41.14
N GLU A 110 17.87 5.82 41.96
CA GLU A 110 16.50 5.70 41.50
C GLU A 110 16.30 6.59 40.27
N THR A 111 15.91 5.97 39.14
CA THR A 111 15.63 6.71 37.92
C THR A 111 14.61 7.81 38.20
N PRO A 112 14.90 9.09 37.90
CA PRO A 112 13.93 10.15 38.11
C PRO A 112 12.71 9.83 37.26
N LYS A 113 11.52 9.78 37.88
CA LYS A 113 10.24 9.62 37.18
C LYS A 113 10.05 10.83 36.27
N LYS A 114 10.62 10.74 35.08
CA LYS A 114 10.51 11.76 34.03
C LYS A 114 9.02 11.83 33.70
N GLU A 115 8.37 12.91 34.10
CA GLU A 115 6.97 13.17 33.79
C GLU A 115 6.89 13.54 32.30
N TRP A 116 6.60 12.57 31.44
CA TRP A 116 6.46 12.79 29.99
C TRP A 116 5.07 13.37 29.66
N GLY A 117 4.55 14.26 30.52
CA GLY A 117 3.17 14.75 30.46
C GLY A 117 2.80 15.20 29.05
N ARG A 118 1.99 14.41 28.34
CA ARG A 118 1.36 14.74 27.04
C ARG A 118 2.26 15.40 25.96
N ILE A 119 3.60 15.35 26.06
CA ILE A 119 4.49 16.03 25.10
C ILE A 119 4.45 15.26 23.79
N ARG A 120 4.07 15.93 22.69
CA ARG A 120 4.02 15.34 21.35
C ARG A 120 5.42 14.86 20.91
N THR A 121 5.51 13.61 20.47
CA THR A 121 6.77 13.07 19.91
C THR A 121 7.13 13.80 18.64
N LYS A 122 8.35 14.34 18.58
CA LYS A 122 8.91 14.98 17.38
C LYS A 122 10.12 14.22 16.85
N SER A 123 10.38 12.98 17.27
CA SER A 123 11.53 12.20 16.78
C SER A 123 11.27 10.71 16.70
N VAL A 124 11.91 10.06 15.73
CA VAL A 124 11.92 8.60 15.56
C VAL A 124 12.44 7.89 16.81
N ARG A 125 13.52 8.42 17.42
CA ARG A 125 14.04 7.92 18.70
C ARG A 125 12.99 7.98 19.79
N GLY A 126 12.28 9.10 19.90
CA GLY A 126 11.20 9.28 20.87
C GLY A 126 10.03 8.31 20.65
N VAL A 127 9.70 7.99 19.40
CA VAL A 127 8.66 6.99 19.07
C VAL A 127 9.08 5.62 19.59
N ARG A 128 10.29 5.17 19.24
CA ARG A 128 10.83 3.87 19.69
C ARG A 128 10.87 3.77 21.22
N GLN A 129 11.30 4.84 21.89
CA GLN A 129 11.39 4.85 23.35
C GLN A 129 10.02 4.73 24.02
N ARG A 130 9.01 5.48 23.55
CA ARG A 130 7.65 5.37 24.11
C ARG A 130 7.01 4.02 23.84
N TYR A 131 7.22 3.47 22.65
CA TYR A 131 6.73 2.14 22.31
C TYR A 131 7.31 1.09 23.26
N LYS A 132 8.63 1.09 23.49
CA LYS A 132 9.30 0.19 24.45
C LYS A 132 8.82 0.41 25.89
N GLN A 133 8.61 1.65 26.32
CA GLN A 133 8.07 1.93 27.66
C GLN A 133 6.63 1.42 27.82
N ALA A 134 5.79 1.61 26.81
CA ALA A 134 4.42 1.12 26.82
C ALA A 134 4.39 -0.42 26.83
N LEU A 135 5.27 -1.06 26.06
CA LEU A 135 5.47 -2.51 26.08
C LEU A 135 5.88 -2.99 27.47
N HIS A 136 6.87 -2.35 28.09
CA HIS A 136 7.29 -2.68 29.45
C HIS A 136 6.15 -2.58 30.47
N GLN A 137 5.34 -1.53 30.39
CA GLN A 137 4.20 -1.36 31.30
C GLN A 137 3.07 -2.37 31.02
N PHE A 138 2.89 -2.78 29.76
CA PHE A 138 1.94 -3.82 29.38
C PHE A 138 2.37 -5.19 29.90
N ASN A 139 3.65 -5.55 29.72
CA ASN A 139 4.22 -6.83 30.16
C ASN A 139 4.22 -7.00 31.69
N LYS A 140 4.06 -5.92 32.47
CA LYS A 140 3.85 -5.95 33.93
C LYS A 140 2.44 -6.40 34.36
N GLY A 141 1.66 -7.05 33.48
CA GLY A 141 0.32 -7.56 33.79
C GLY A 141 -0.78 -6.49 33.79
N GLY A 142 -0.62 -5.43 32.98
CA GLY A 142 -1.60 -4.35 32.85
C GLY A 142 -2.43 -4.43 31.57
N SER A 143 -3.57 -3.73 31.53
CA SER A 143 -4.26 -3.48 30.26
C SER A 143 -3.51 -2.45 29.41
N MET A 144 -3.70 -2.50 28.08
CA MET A 144 -3.12 -1.52 27.15
C MET A 144 -3.45 -0.08 27.55
N LYS A 145 -4.70 0.19 27.94
CA LYS A 145 -5.13 1.51 28.42
C LYS A 145 -4.30 1.97 29.62
N LYS A 146 -4.12 1.10 30.62
CA LYS A 146 -3.35 1.42 31.84
C LYS A 146 -1.87 1.61 31.53
N ALA A 147 -1.30 0.80 30.64
CA ALA A 147 0.08 0.95 30.18
C ALA A 147 0.30 2.31 29.48
N PHE A 148 -0.59 2.68 28.56
CA PHE A 148 -0.52 3.95 27.84
C PHE A 148 -0.72 5.18 28.73
N GLN A 149 -1.63 5.10 29.70
CA GLN A 149 -1.83 6.14 30.71
C GLN A 149 -0.56 6.36 31.56
N LYS A 150 0.10 5.29 32.01
CA LYS A 150 1.36 5.39 32.78
C LYS A 150 2.50 6.03 32.00
N VAL A 151 2.57 5.81 30.68
CA VAL A 151 3.57 6.41 29.80
C VAL A 151 3.17 7.82 29.34
N GLY A 152 1.91 8.21 29.53
CA GLY A 152 1.39 9.53 29.13
C GLY A 152 1.18 9.68 27.62
N VAL A 153 0.85 8.58 26.92
CA VAL A 153 0.66 8.57 25.46
C VAL A 153 -0.72 8.05 25.11
N ASP A 154 -1.33 8.63 24.07
CA ASP A 154 -2.62 8.16 23.54
C ASP A 154 -2.47 6.89 22.68
N ARG A 155 -3.49 6.02 22.71
CA ARG A 155 -3.53 4.77 21.92
C ARG A 155 -3.35 5.04 20.43
N ASN A 156 -4.02 6.04 19.87
CA ASN A 156 -3.94 6.34 18.44
C ASN A 156 -2.55 6.84 18.06
N THR A 157 -1.87 7.53 18.98
CA THR A 157 -0.47 7.95 18.76
C THR A 157 0.45 6.73 18.68
N ILE A 158 0.32 5.78 19.61
CA ILE A 158 1.09 4.52 19.55
C ILE A 158 0.75 3.74 18.29
N SER A 159 -0.54 3.53 17.98
CA SER A 159 -1.01 2.79 16.79
C SER A 159 -0.44 3.41 15.50
N ARG A 160 -0.63 4.72 15.29
CA ARG A 160 -0.16 5.42 14.07
C ARG A 160 1.36 5.44 13.92
N THR A 161 2.13 5.25 14.99
CA THR A 161 3.60 5.26 14.94
C THR A 161 4.22 3.89 15.19
N ALA A 162 3.40 2.86 15.45
CA ALA A 162 3.81 1.48 15.65
C ALA A 162 4.67 0.94 14.49
N PRO A 163 4.37 1.19 13.19
CA PRO A 163 5.21 0.69 12.10
C PRO A 163 6.69 1.07 12.21
N ILE A 164 6.99 2.27 12.72
CA ILE A 164 8.37 2.73 12.94
C ILE A 164 9.05 1.85 13.99
N ALA A 165 8.37 1.59 15.11
CA ALA A 165 8.91 0.82 16.21
C ALA A 165 8.98 -0.69 15.88
N GLU A 166 7.93 -1.23 15.26
CA GLU A 166 7.85 -2.63 14.84
C GLU A 166 8.94 -2.96 13.84
N LEU A 167 9.12 -2.16 12.77
CA LEU A 167 10.18 -2.38 11.80
C LEU A 167 11.57 -2.27 12.45
N ALA A 168 11.78 -1.26 13.30
CA ALA A 168 13.06 -1.06 13.99
C ALA A 168 13.42 -2.13 15.03
N ILE A 169 12.47 -2.97 15.45
CA ILE A 169 12.70 -4.07 16.41
C ILE A 169 12.74 -5.40 15.66
N ALA A 170 11.78 -5.67 14.78
CA ALA A 170 11.67 -6.95 14.07
C ALA A 170 12.70 -7.09 12.94
N ALA A 171 13.02 -6.01 12.23
CA ALA A 171 13.98 -6.02 11.13
C ALA A 171 14.86 -4.76 11.14
N PRO A 172 15.85 -4.68 12.07
CA PRO A 172 16.76 -3.54 12.16
C PRO A 172 17.52 -3.26 10.86
N GLU A 173 17.85 -4.30 10.08
CA GLU A 173 18.51 -4.14 8.77
C GLU A 173 17.63 -3.37 7.79
N ALA A 174 16.39 -3.81 7.56
CA ALA A 174 15.45 -3.14 6.70
C ALA A 174 15.16 -1.71 7.16
N PHE A 175 15.14 -1.47 8.48
CA PHE A 175 14.99 -0.13 9.04
C PHE A 175 16.18 0.78 8.73
N ARG A 176 17.42 0.25 8.74
CA ARG A 176 18.64 1.00 8.42
C ARG A 176 18.78 1.31 6.93
N THR A 177 18.25 0.45 6.05
CA THR A 177 18.21 0.69 4.60
C THR A 177 17.31 1.86 4.22
N LEU A 178 16.33 2.20 5.07
CA LEU A 178 15.52 3.40 4.86
C LEU A 178 16.37 4.66 5.07
N ALA A 179 16.27 5.61 4.13
CA ALA A 179 16.85 6.93 4.30
C ALA A 179 16.44 7.51 5.68
N PRO A 180 17.38 8.04 6.48
CA PRO A 180 17.10 8.54 7.82
C PRO A 180 15.98 9.58 7.82
N TRP A 181 15.20 9.61 8.88
CA TRP A 181 14.15 10.61 9.04
C TRP A 181 14.76 11.99 9.30
N ASP A 182 14.42 12.95 8.46
CA ASP A 182 14.78 14.36 8.64
C ASP A 182 13.53 15.22 8.88
N ALA A 183 13.46 15.81 10.07
CA ALA A 183 12.35 16.65 10.50
C ALA A 183 12.17 17.92 9.65
N LYS A 184 13.24 18.40 8.99
CA LYS A 184 13.18 19.57 8.10
C LYS A 184 12.59 19.22 6.74
N ARG A 185 12.79 17.97 6.28
CA ARG A 185 12.42 17.53 4.93
C ARG A 185 11.08 16.81 4.88
N GLU A 186 10.69 16.09 5.93
CA GLU A 186 9.43 15.37 5.93
C GLU A 186 8.77 15.29 7.32
N LYS A 187 7.45 15.12 7.30
CA LYS A 187 6.68 14.85 8.52
C LYS A 187 6.93 13.43 9.01
N LEU A 188 6.88 13.25 10.33
CA LEU A 188 6.96 11.92 10.95
C LEU A 188 5.90 10.94 10.42
N SER A 189 4.70 11.43 10.07
CA SER A 189 3.65 10.60 9.46
C SER A 189 4.07 10.04 8.10
N CYS A 190 4.80 10.81 7.29
CA CYS A 190 5.31 10.33 6.01
C CYS A 190 6.37 9.25 6.19
N PHE A 191 7.25 9.43 7.19
CA PHE A 191 8.22 8.42 7.57
C PHE A 191 7.56 7.13 8.06
N THR A 192 6.46 7.22 8.82
CA THR A 192 5.67 6.04 9.19
C THR A 192 5.20 5.29 7.95
N GLU A 193 4.65 5.98 6.94
CA GLU A 193 4.18 5.32 5.71
C GLU A 193 5.34 4.68 4.93
N ARG A 194 6.55 5.27 4.95
CA ARG A 194 7.78 4.61 4.43
C ARG A 194 8.07 3.31 5.16
N CYS A 195 8.03 3.34 6.49
CA CYS A 195 8.25 2.15 7.31
C CYS A 195 7.20 1.08 7.00
N LYS A 196 5.92 1.45 6.89
CA LYS A 196 4.85 0.51 6.51
C LYS A 196 5.11 -0.16 5.17
N ALA A 197 5.52 0.60 4.17
CA ALA A 197 5.80 0.06 2.84
C ALA A 197 7.04 -0.84 2.80
N ALA A 198 8.00 -0.63 3.70
CA ALA A 198 9.20 -1.46 3.82
C ALA A 198 8.98 -2.76 4.62
N ILE A 199 7.83 -2.92 5.29
CA ILE A 199 7.46 -4.18 5.93
C ILE A 199 7.05 -5.17 4.84
N SER A 200 7.98 -6.08 4.49
CA SER A 200 7.70 -7.21 3.61
C SER A 200 6.77 -8.24 4.29
N VAL A 201 6.28 -9.21 3.52
CA VAL A 201 5.42 -10.29 4.04
C VAL A 201 6.12 -11.07 5.15
N GLU A 202 7.38 -11.43 4.97
CA GLU A 202 8.21 -12.12 5.97
C GLU A 202 8.37 -11.31 7.25
N ILE A 203 8.63 -9.99 7.14
CA ILE A 203 8.74 -9.10 8.29
C ILE A 203 7.40 -9.00 9.01
N LYS A 204 6.28 -8.98 8.27
CA LYS A 204 4.93 -8.92 8.84
C LYS A 204 4.59 -10.18 9.65
N GLU A 205 4.97 -11.35 9.15
CA GLU A 205 4.81 -12.63 9.87
C GLU A 205 5.66 -12.64 11.15
N LYS A 206 6.93 -12.21 11.05
CA LYS A 206 7.80 -12.06 12.22
C LYS A 206 7.23 -11.09 13.25
N ILE A 207 6.70 -9.94 12.82
CA ILE A 207 6.00 -8.99 13.71
C ILE A 207 4.80 -9.67 14.38
N GLY A 208 4.05 -10.49 13.65
CA GLY A 208 2.94 -11.27 14.19
C GLY A 208 3.36 -12.20 15.33
N LEU A 209 4.45 -12.95 15.13
CA LEU A 209 5.03 -13.82 16.17
C LEU A 209 5.52 -13.00 17.37
N MET A 210 6.22 -11.90 17.14
CA MET A 210 6.73 -11.05 18.23
C MET A 210 5.59 -10.41 19.04
N LYS A 211 4.42 -10.17 18.43
CA LYS A 211 3.21 -9.71 19.15
C LYS A 211 2.62 -10.81 20.03
N SER A 212 2.68 -12.08 19.62
CA SER A 212 2.18 -13.19 20.44
C SER A 212 3.14 -13.57 21.57
N THR A 213 4.45 -13.44 21.37
CA THR A 213 5.46 -13.69 22.43
C THR A 213 5.58 -12.57 23.45
N GLY A 214 4.97 -11.39 23.20
CA GLY A 214 5.05 -10.23 24.09
C GLY A 214 6.31 -9.38 23.89
N GLU A 215 7.05 -9.59 22.80
CA GLU A 215 8.18 -8.74 22.38
C GLU A 215 7.73 -7.46 21.65
N LEU A 216 6.49 -7.45 21.15
CA LEU A 216 5.83 -6.29 20.58
C LEU A 216 4.44 -6.09 21.17
N LEU A 217 3.95 -4.85 21.11
CA LEU A 217 2.62 -4.53 21.57
C LEU A 217 1.56 -5.16 20.65
N PRO A 218 0.52 -5.81 21.19
CA PRO A 218 -0.61 -6.32 20.41
C PRO A 218 -1.53 -5.16 19.99
N ILE A 219 -1.05 -4.32 19.08
CA ILE A 219 -1.76 -3.16 18.53
C ILE A 219 -1.86 -3.26 17.00
N SER A 220 -3.01 -2.85 16.48
CA SER A 220 -3.30 -2.74 15.05
C SER A 220 -3.36 -1.27 14.62
N TYR A 221 -3.18 -1.04 13.32
CA TYR A 221 -3.18 0.27 12.66
C TYR A 221 -3.63 0.16 11.20
#